data_AF-A0A661J8L8-F1
#
_entry.id   AF-A0A661J8L8-F1
#
_cell.length_a   1.000
_cell.length_b   1.000
_cell.length_c   1.000
_cell.angle_alpha   90.00
_cell.angle_beta   90.00
_cell.angle_gamma   90.00
#
_symmetry.space_group_name_H-M   'P 1'
#
loop_
_entity.id
_entity.type
_entity.pdbx_description
1 polymer ?
#
loop_
_entity_poly.entity_id
_entity_poly.type
_entity_poly.pdbx_seq_one_letter_code
_entity_poly.pdbx_strand_id
1 'polypeptide(L)'
;MIEYIFLSVYRFSFFAIEPIILSENNKGNILRSAFGRELKKIVCINTNIPCYSCSIINSCAYQKIFSPVVNSTSKGLKKNRDLPRGYIIKPPLEPKTIYKEGEIISFDMVLTGELYKWFPYILIPIKELGEIGIGKNRGKFKLLKVDIFNPENMDWEMIYSSNNSTVRNLNFKIGDKYIRKSCTTTPDEEGTESL
;
A
#
# COMPACT_ATOMS: atom_id res chain seq x y z
N MET A 1 -8.69 -24.81 6.57
CA MET A 1 -9.42 -24.16 5.46
C MET A 1 -9.28 -22.66 5.66
N ILE A 2 -8.47 -21.96 4.87
CA ILE A 2 -8.20 -20.52 5.05
C ILE A 2 -9.24 -19.75 4.21
N GLU A 3 -10.47 -19.65 4.71
CA GLU A 3 -11.59 -18.99 4.00
C GLU A 3 -11.52 -17.44 4.02
N TYR A 4 -10.47 -16.84 4.58
CA TYR A 4 -10.50 -15.41 4.94
C TYR A 4 -9.35 -14.55 4.36
N ILE A 5 -8.54 -15.07 3.43
CA ILE A 5 -7.52 -14.24 2.77
C ILE A 5 -8.06 -13.76 1.43
N PHE A 6 -8.36 -12.46 1.37
CA PHE A 6 -8.61 -11.75 0.13
C PHE A 6 -7.65 -10.56 0.02
N LEU A 7 -7.40 -10.14 -1.21
CA LEU A 7 -6.57 -8.98 -1.54
C LEU A 7 -7.43 -7.87 -2.15
N SER A 8 -7.11 -6.62 -1.83
CA SER A 8 -7.61 -5.45 -2.54
C SER A 8 -6.41 -4.66 -3.05
N VAL A 9 -6.38 -4.36 -4.35
CA VAL A 9 -5.25 -3.70 -5.00
C VAL A 9 -5.65 -2.29 -5.38
N TYR A 10 -4.91 -1.31 -4.87
CA TYR A 10 -5.13 0.11 -5.10
C TYR A 10 -3.96 0.69 -5.86
N ARG A 11 -4.21 1.48 -6.90
CA ARG A 11 -3.20 2.22 -7.65
C ARG A 11 -3.29 3.69 -7.29
N PHE A 12 -2.20 4.22 -6.74
CA PHE A 12 -2.06 5.65 -6.47
C PHE A 12 -1.31 6.27 -7.63
N SER A 13 -1.93 7.25 -8.30
CA SER A 13 -1.28 8.03 -9.35
C SER A 13 -1.15 9.48 -8.91
N PHE A 14 0.06 10.02 -9.03
CA PHE A 14 0.35 11.41 -8.68
C PHE A 14 1.20 12.09 -9.73
N PHE A 15 1.04 13.41 -9.79
CA PHE A 15 1.77 14.30 -10.67
C PHE A 15 2.89 14.98 -9.89
N ALA A 16 4.13 14.92 -10.40
CA ALA A 16 5.27 15.63 -9.82
C ALA A 16 5.11 17.15 -10.00
N ILE A 17 5.04 17.89 -8.89
CA ILE A 17 5.02 19.37 -8.88
C ILE A 17 6.44 19.92 -8.94
N GLU A 18 7.38 19.18 -8.37
CA GLU A 18 8.82 19.45 -8.43
C GLU A 18 9.51 18.16 -8.90
N PRO A 19 10.73 18.22 -9.43
CA PRO A 19 11.47 17.01 -9.76
C PRO A 19 11.54 16.05 -8.56
N ILE A 20 11.35 14.74 -8.78
CA ILE A 20 11.40 13.72 -7.71
C ILE A 20 12.54 12.76 -7.99
N ILE A 21 13.46 12.62 -7.03
CA ILE A 21 14.60 11.70 -7.13
C ILE A 21 14.35 10.47 -6.27
N LEU A 22 14.05 9.34 -6.90
CA LEU A 22 13.91 8.03 -6.24
C LEU A 22 15.11 7.14 -6.60
N SER A 23 15.67 6.44 -5.61
CA SER A 23 16.69 5.43 -5.88
C SER A 23 16.09 4.26 -6.65
N GLU A 24 16.77 3.81 -7.71
CA GLU A 24 16.35 2.72 -8.59
C GLU A 24 15.87 1.48 -7.81
N ASN A 25 16.72 0.98 -6.92
CA ASN A 25 16.49 -0.26 -6.16
C ASN A 25 15.80 -0.07 -4.80
N ASN A 26 15.38 1.16 -4.44
CA ASN A 26 14.88 1.45 -3.09
C ASN A 26 13.54 2.21 -3.06
N LYS A 27 12.86 2.34 -4.21
CA LYS A 27 11.58 3.06 -4.33
C LYS A 27 10.54 2.58 -3.32
N GLY A 28 10.43 1.26 -3.14
CA GLY A 28 9.50 0.65 -2.19
C GLY A 28 9.76 1.06 -0.74
N ASN A 29 11.02 1.05 -0.30
CA ASN A 29 11.39 1.46 1.06
C ASN A 29 11.20 2.96 1.29
N ILE A 30 11.45 3.80 0.27
CA ILE A 30 11.18 5.24 0.34
C ILE A 30 9.68 5.48 0.56
N LEU A 31 8.83 4.89 -0.29
CA LEU A 31 7.37 5.00 -0.19
C LEU A 31 6.85 4.47 1.16
N ARG A 32 7.31 3.28 1.57
CA ARG A 32 6.93 2.66 2.84
C ARG A 32 7.29 3.53 4.04
N SER A 33 8.51 4.05 4.06
CA SER A 33 9.01 4.85 5.18
C SER A 33 8.31 6.19 5.25
N ALA A 34 8.08 6.84 4.11
CA ALA A 34 7.32 8.08 4.02
C ALA A 34 5.89 7.88 4.53
N PHE A 35 5.19 6.85 4.03
CA PHE A 35 3.84 6.51 4.45
C PHE A 35 3.73 6.25 5.96
N GLY A 36 4.60 5.39 6.50
CA GLY A 36 4.58 5.06 7.93
C GLY A 36 4.82 6.27 8.83
N ARG A 37 5.75 7.14 8.44
CA ARG A 37 6.04 8.38 9.18
C ARG A 37 4.83 9.30 9.19
N GLU A 38 4.22 9.53 8.03
CA GLU A 38 3.09 10.47 7.93
C GLU A 38 1.83 9.92 8.59
N LEU A 39 1.55 8.61 8.42
CA LEU A 39 0.47 7.95 9.15
C LEU A 39 0.64 8.11 10.65
N LYS A 40 1.85 7.85 11.19
CA LYS A 40 2.13 8.01 12.62
C LYS A 40 1.89 9.45 13.05
N LYS A 41 2.37 10.43 12.30
CA LYS A 41 2.20 11.86 12.61
C LYS A 41 0.72 12.26 12.67
N ILE A 42 -0.12 11.74 11.77
CA ILE A 42 -1.54 12.08 11.71
C ILE A 42 -2.35 11.41 12.83
N VAL A 43 -2.06 10.15 13.18
CA VAL A 43 -2.94 9.36 14.08
C VAL A 43 -2.40 9.20 15.51
N CYS A 44 -1.13 9.50 15.76
CA CYS A 44 -0.52 9.26 17.07
C CYS A 44 -0.92 10.34 18.06
N ILE A 45 -1.53 9.93 19.17
CA ILE A 45 -1.97 10.83 20.25
C ILE A 45 -0.81 11.35 21.12
N ASN A 46 0.32 10.62 21.16
CA ASN A 46 1.48 11.00 21.95
C ASN A 46 2.74 10.32 21.39
N THR A 47 3.59 11.11 20.72
CA THR A 47 4.81 10.61 20.08
C THR A 47 5.95 10.30 21.05
N ASN A 48 5.84 10.73 22.32
CA ASN A 48 6.86 10.51 23.36
C ASN A 48 6.72 9.15 24.05
N ILE A 49 5.60 8.46 23.85
CA ILE A 49 5.35 7.14 24.43
C ILE A 49 5.64 6.06 23.38
N PRO A 50 6.49 5.05 23.68
CA PRO A 50 6.66 3.90 22.81
C PRO A 50 5.32 3.19 22.54
N CYS A 51 5.10 2.71 21.31
CA CYS A 51 3.79 2.16 20.95
C CYS A 51 3.36 0.96 21.80
N TYR A 52 4.31 0.15 22.29
CA TYR A 52 4.04 -1.01 23.15
C TYR A 52 3.53 -0.63 24.56
N SER A 53 3.72 0.62 25.00
CA SER A 53 3.22 1.14 26.28
C SER A 53 2.06 2.14 26.10
N CYS A 54 1.52 2.25 24.88
CA CYS A 54 0.41 3.16 24.58
C CYS A 54 -0.94 2.58 25.04
N SER A 55 -1.77 3.39 25.70
CA SER A 55 -3.08 2.98 26.23
C SER A 55 -4.09 2.56 25.16
N ILE A 56 -3.96 3.08 23.93
CA ILE A 56 -4.88 2.81 22.81
C ILE A 56 -4.33 1.83 21.78
N ILE A 57 -3.31 1.03 22.12
CA ILE A 57 -2.60 0.14 21.19
C ILE A 57 -3.54 -0.76 20.37
N ASN A 58 -4.66 -1.21 20.98
CA ASN A 58 -5.64 -2.11 20.37
C ASN A 58 -6.53 -1.49 19.29
N SER A 59 -6.79 -0.18 19.38
CA SER A 59 -7.63 0.57 18.44
C SER A 59 -6.82 1.51 17.53
N CYS A 60 -5.51 1.65 17.78
CA CYS A 60 -4.63 2.56 17.05
C CYS A 60 -4.50 2.17 15.56
N ALA A 61 -4.92 3.07 14.66
CA ALA A 61 -4.80 2.90 13.22
C ALA A 61 -3.36 2.61 12.76
N TYR A 62 -2.37 3.29 13.34
CA TYR A 62 -0.95 3.05 13.04
C TYR A 62 -0.51 1.62 13.39
N GLN A 63 -0.98 1.08 14.52
CA GLN A 63 -0.71 -0.31 14.90
C GLN A 63 -1.44 -1.30 13.97
N LYS A 64 -2.69 -1.04 13.62
CA LYS A 64 -3.45 -1.91 12.71
C LYS A 64 -2.84 -1.98 11.31
N ILE A 65 -2.46 -0.84 10.75
CA ILE A 65 -2.01 -0.73 9.35
C ILE A 65 -0.51 -0.96 9.23
N PHE A 66 0.29 -0.21 9.98
CA PHE A 66 1.73 -0.14 9.76
C PHE A 66 2.48 -1.12 10.66
N SER A 67 2.25 -1.11 11.96
CA SER A 67 3.08 -1.84 12.94
C SER A 67 2.25 -2.79 13.80
N PRO A 68 1.68 -3.86 13.24
CA PRO A 68 0.83 -4.78 14.00
C PRO A 68 1.65 -5.54 15.06
N VAL A 69 1.21 -5.45 16.31
CA VAL A 69 1.77 -6.21 17.43
C VAL A 69 0.75 -7.23 17.93
N VAL A 70 1.24 -8.37 18.40
CA VAL A 70 0.42 -9.35 19.12
C VAL A 70 0.36 -8.93 20.59
N ASN A 71 -0.84 -8.77 21.14
CA ASN A 71 -1.00 -8.62 22.58
C ASN A 71 -0.47 -9.87 23.30
N SER A 72 0.23 -9.66 24.42
CA SER A 72 0.90 -10.69 25.23
C SER A 72 -0.01 -11.81 25.77
N THR A 73 -1.33 -11.74 25.54
CA THR A 73 -2.35 -12.71 25.96
C THR A 73 -2.48 -13.95 25.05
N SER A 74 -1.99 -13.93 23.81
CA SER A 74 -2.00 -15.14 22.96
C SER A 74 -0.87 -16.09 23.34
N LYS A 75 -1.20 -17.23 23.95
CA LYS A 75 -0.27 -18.22 24.53
C LYS A 75 0.74 -18.86 23.54
N GLY A 76 0.70 -18.59 22.23
CA GLY A 76 1.55 -19.24 21.22
C GLY A 76 2.48 -18.34 20.40
N LEU A 77 2.32 -17.01 20.40
CA LEU A 77 3.01 -16.10 19.46
C LEU A 77 4.12 -15.25 20.07
N LYS A 78 4.51 -15.52 21.33
CA LYS A 78 5.49 -14.73 22.10
C LYS A 78 6.88 -14.58 21.43
N LYS A 79 7.21 -15.38 20.41
CA LYS A 79 8.49 -15.34 19.69
C LYS A 79 8.48 -14.57 18.35
N ASN A 80 7.33 -14.28 17.76
CA ASN A 80 7.26 -13.47 16.52
C ASN A 80 6.76 -12.06 16.86
N ARG A 81 7.72 -11.17 17.15
CA ARG A 81 7.44 -9.75 17.46
C ARG A 81 7.08 -8.93 16.22
N ASP A 82 7.44 -9.40 15.03
CA ASP A 82 7.03 -8.82 13.75
C ASP A 82 5.95 -9.70 13.10
N LEU A 83 4.68 -9.33 13.28
CA LEU A 83 3.61 -9.89 12.45
C LEU A 83 3.81 -9.42 11.00
N PRO A 84 3.49 -10.27 10.00
CA PRO A 84 3.46 -9.83 8.61
C PRO A 84 2.46 -8.67 8.51
N ARG A 85 2.94 -7.54 7.97
CA ARG A 85 2.09 -6.37 7.72
C ARG A 85 1.10 -6.76 6.64
N GLY A 86 -0.18 -6.51 6.85
CA GLY A 86 -1.21 -6.87 5.88
C GLY A 86 -1.27 -5.93 4.66
N TYR A 87 -0.17 -5.25 4.34
CA TYR A 87 -0.08 -4.47 3.12
C TYR A 87 1.26 -4.64 2.42
N ILE A 88 1.24 -4.50 1.10
CA ILE A 88 2.41 -4.54 0.22
C ILE A 88 2.43 -3.24 -0.59
N ILE A 89 3.58 -2.60 -0.71
CA ILE A 89 3.80 -1.51 -1.66
C ILE A 89 4.57 -2.09 -2.84
N LYS A 90 3.95 -2.07 -4.02
CA LYS A 90 4.58 -2.34 -5.31
C LYS A 90 4.98 -1.00 -5.93
N PRO A 91 6.25 -0.58 -5.82
CA PRO A 91 6.72 0.68 -6.39
C PRO A 91 6.67 0.65 -7.92
N PRO A 92 6.91 1.79 -8.61
CA PRO A 92 7.27 1.77 -10.01
C PRO A 92 8.44 0.80 -10.23
N LEU A 93 8.27 -0.19 -11.12
CA LEU A 93 9.28 -1.22 -11.39
C LEU A 93 10.30 -0.82 -12.47
N GLU A 94 10.10 0.36 -13.03
CA GLU A 94 10.95 0.92 -14.06
C GLU A 94 12.28 1.44 -13.45
N PRO A 95 13.39 1.52 -14.20
CA PRO A 95 14.71 1.85 -13.66
C PRO A 95 14.98 3.36 -13.45
N LYS A 96 14.13 4.24 -13.98
CA LYS A 96 14.22 5.71 -13.85
C LYS A 96 14.32 6.12 -12.39
N THR A 97 15.15 7.11 -12.18
CA THR A 97 15.48 7.63 -10.85
C THR A 97 15.09 9.08 -10.68
N ILE A 98 14.90 9.81 -11.79
CA ILE A 98 14.55 11.22 -11.79
C ILE A 98 13.25 11.37 -12.57
N TYR A 99 12.21 11.79 -11.88
CA TYR A 99 10.96 12.20 -12.50
C TYR A 99 10.94 13.73 -12.59
N LYS A 100 10.64 14.27 -13.77
CA LYS A 100 10.54 15.71 -13.98
C LYS A 100 9.21 16.22 -13.45
N GLU A 101 9.16 17.52 -13.13
CA GLU A 101 7.87 18.21 -13.00
C GLU A 101 7.03 17.95 -14.26
N GLY A 102 5.73 17.69 -14.08
CA GLY A 102 4.90 17.25 -15.21
C GLY A 102 4.61 15.76 -15.24
N GLU A 103 5.51 14.94 -14.67
CA GLU A 103 5.44 13.50 -14.89
C GLU A 103 4.51 12.80 -13.91
N ILE A 104 3.82 11.77 -14.42
CA ILE A 104 2.96 10.90 -13.62
C ILE A 104 3.78 9.74 -13.08
N ILE A 105 3.66 9.51 -11.79
CA ILE A 105 4.25 8.38 -11.08
C ILE A 105 3.10 7.59 -10.48
N SER A 106 3.18 6.25 -10.57
CA SER A 106 2.18 5.38 -9.97
C SER A 106 2.83 4.24 -9.19
N PHE A 107 2.25 3.92 -8.04
CA PHE A 107 2.57 2.70 -7.30
C PHE A 107 1.28 2.00 -6.89
N ASP A 108 1.37 0.69 -6.70
CA ASP A 108 0.25 -0.10 -6.21
C ASP A 108 0.43 -0.39 -4.72
N MET A 109 -0.66 -0.33 -3.95
CA MET A 109 -0.73 -0.82 -2.59
C MET A 109 -1.72 -1.98 -2.54
N VAL A 110 -1.25 -3.15 -2.13
CA VAL A 110 -2.09 -4.33 -1.92
C VAL A 110 -2.44 -4.41 -0.46
N LEU A 111 -3.71 -4.49 -0.12
CA LEU A 111 -4.21 -4.67 1.24
C LEU A 111 -4.74 -6.09 1.39
N THR A 112 -4.48 -6.70 2.54
CA THR A 112 -4.90 -8.07 2.85
C THR A 112 -5.94 -8.09 3.98
N GLY A 113 -6.90 -9.00 3.88
CA GLY A 113 -7.93 -9.18 4.90
C GLY A 113 -8.67 -7.88 5.20
N GLU A 114 -8.88 -7.56 6.48
CA GLU A 114 -9.71 -6.42 6.88
C GLU A 114 -9.09 -5.03 6.68
N LEU A 115 -7.85 -4.93 6.17
CA LEU A 115 -7.17 -3.64 6.03
C LEU A 115 -7.82 -2.69 5.03
N TYR A 116 -8.64 -3.19 4.09
CA TYR A 116 -9.44 -2.33 3.21
C TYR A 116 -10.37 -1.38 3.99
N LYS A 117 -10.87 -1.80 5.17
CA LYS A 117 -11.71 -0.95 6.04
C LYS A 117 -10.97 0.30 6.53
N TRP A 118 -9.64 0.26 6.52
CA TRP A 118 -8.76 1.33 6.95
C TRP A 118 -8.27 2.21 5.80
N PHE A 119 -8.81 2.04 4.58
CA PHE A 119 -8.40 2.81 3.41
C PHE A 119 -8.39 4.34 3.61
N PRO A 120 -9.37 4.97 4.30
CA PRO A 120 -9.29 6.41 4.58
C PRO A 120 -8.02 6.81 5.34
N TYR A 121 -7.57 5.98 6.30
CA TYR A 121 -6.32 6.20 7.03
C TYR A 121 -5.07 5.94 6.17
N ILE A 122 -5.20 5.33 5.00
CA ILE A 122 -4.12 5.16 4.04
C ILE A 122 -4.08 6.34 3.06
N LEU A 123 -5.25 6.74 2.55
CA LEU A 123 -5.41 7.81 1.59
C LEU A 123 -4.91 9.15 2.13
N ILE A 124 -5.32 9.52 3.35
CA ILE A 124 -5.01 10.84 3.90
C ILE A 124 -3.50 11.05 4.07
N PRO A 125 -2.71 10.15 4.70
CA PRO A 125 -1.27 10.31 4.76
C PRO A 125 -0.58 10.38 3.39
N ILE A 126 -1.04 9.62 2.40
CA ILE A 126 -0.48 9.67 1.04
C ILE A 126 -0.76 11.03 0.39
N LYS A 127 -1.93 11.62 0.63
CA LYS A 127 -2.25 12.98 0.17
C LYS A 127 -1.35 14.02 0.85
N GLU A 128 -1.16 13.94 2.17
CA GLU A 128 -0.29 14.85 2.93
C GLU A 128 1.19 14.74 2.53
N LEU A 129 1.63 13.53 2.14
CA LEU A 129 2.98 13.34 1.59
C LEU A 129 3.23 14.16 0.31
N GLY A 130 2.18 14.57 -0.41
CA GLY A 130 2.30 15.43 -1.57
C GLY A 130 2.96 16.78 -1.25
N GLU A 131 2.57 17.38 -0.12
CA GLU A 131 3.08 18.67 0.34
C GLU A 131 4.45 18.56 1.03
N ILE A 132 4.68 17.44 1.73
CA ILE A 132 5.94 17.17 2.45
C ILE A 132 7.05 16.72 1.49
N GLY A 133 6.67 16.04 0.41
CA GLY A 133 7.55 15.49 -0.61
C GLY A 133 8.15 14.13 -0.27
N ILE A 134 8.64 13.46 -1.32
CA ILE A 134 9.25 12.12 -1.27
C ILE A 134 10.60 12.07 -1.99
N GLY A 135 11.34 10.98 -1.80
CA GLY A 135 12.63 10.78 -2.45
C GLY A 135 13.79 11.50 -1.75
N LYS A 136 14.97 11.46 -2.40
CA LYS A 136 16.21 12.02 -1.85
C LYS A 136 16.14 13.54 -1.67
N ASN A 137 15.45 14.22 -2.59
CA ASN A 137 15.32 15.67 -2.61
C ASN A 137 13.99 16.17 -2.00
N ARG A 138 13.16 15.27 -1.44
CA ARG A 138 11.79 15.60 -0.96
C ARG A 138 10.97 16.35 -2.00
N GLY A 139 11.02 15.90 -3.26
CA GLY A 139 10.23 16.50 -4.33
C GLY A 139 8.74 16.34 -4.07
N LYS A 140 8.00 17.42 -4.25
CA LYS A 140 6.55 17.49 -4.01
C LYS A 140 5.74 16.91 -5.15
N PHE A 141 4.54 16.43 -4.81
CA PHE A 141 3.60 15.89 -5.78
C PHE A 141 2.15 16.18 -5.40
N LYS A 142 1.25 16.08 -6.38
CA LYS A 142 -0.19 16.10 -6.15
C LYS A 142 -0.78 14.74 -6.43
N LEU A 143 -1.50 14.17 -5.46
CA LEU A 143 -2.28 12.95 -5.70
C LEU A 143 -3.37 13.26 -6.74
N LEU A 144 -3.29 12.63 -7.91
CA LEU A 144 -4.20 12.86 -9.02
C LEU A 144 -5.47 12.04 -8.85
N LYS A 145 -5.30 10.72 -8.66
CA LYS A 145 -6.39 9.75 -8.52
C LYS A 145 -5.94 8.51 -7.76
N VAL A 146 -6.94 7.77 -7.27
CA VAL A 146 -6.76 6.39 -6.80
C VAL A 146 -7.75 5.50 -7.52
N ASP A 147 -7.24 4.42 -8.08
CA ASP A 147 -8.03 3.37 -8.72
C ASP A 147 -7.96 2.09 -7.88
N ILE A 148 -9.00 1.26 -7.94
CA ILE A 148 -9.06 -0.09 -7.35
C ILE A 148 -9.19 -1.12 -8.47
N PHE A 149 -8.47 -2.24 -8.38
CA PHE A 149 -8.57 -3.30 -9.37
C PHE A 149 -9.85 -4.11 -9.18
N ASN A 150 -10.67 -4.20 -10.23
CA ASN A 150 -11.85 -5.05 -10.30
C ASN A 150 -11.50 -6.38 -11.00
N PRO A 151 -11.51 -7.53 -10.27
CA PRO A 151 -11.17 -8.81 -10.86
C PRO A 151 -12.30 -9.42 -11.72
N GLU A 152 -13.51 -8.87 -11.71
CA GLU A 152 -14.64 -9.37 -12.51
C GLU A 152 -14.49 -9.01 -14.00
N ASN A 153 -14.06 -7.77 -14.28
CA ASN A 153 -13.83 -7.26 -15.62
C ASN A 153 -12.34 -7.12 -15.97
N MET A 154 -11.44 -7.43 -15.04
CA MET A 154 -9.98 -7.31 -15.19
C MET A 154 -9.51 -5.87 -15.47
N ASP A 155 -10.20 -4.88 -14.91
CA ASP A 155 -9.93 -3.46 -15.15
C ASP A 155 -9.80 -2.65 -13.85
N TRP A 156 -9.39 -1.39 -13.98
CA TRP A 156 -9.25 -0.43 -12.89
C TRP A 156 -10.46 0.49 -12.79
N GLU A 157 -11.06 0.56 -11.59
CA GLU A 157 -12.14 1.48 -11.31
C GLU A 157 -11.68 2.63 -10.42
N MET A 158 -11.97 3.86 -10.84
CA MET A 158 -11.60 5.04 -10.08
C MET A 158 -12.46 5.17 -8.81
N ILE A 159 -11.79 5.28 -7.66
CA ILE A 159 -12.43 5.51 -6.34
C ILE A 159 -12.15 6.88 -5.76
N TYR A 160 -11.12 7.58 -6.23
CA TYR A 160 -10.81 8.93 -5.80
C TYR A 160 -10.27 9.74 -6.97
N SER A 161 -10.67 11.00 -7.08
CA SER A 161 -10.12 11.99 -7.99
C SER A 161 -9.91 13.31 -7.26
N SER A 162 -8.76 13.95 -7.52
CA SER A 162 -8.45 15.28 -7.00
C SER A 162 -9.45 16.37 -7.43
N ASN A 163 -10.17 16.16 -8.53
CA ASN A 163 -11.14 17.15 -9.03
C ASN A 163 -12.41 17.23 -8.17
N ASN A 164 -12.88 16.08 -7.66
CA ASN A 164 -14.15 16.01 -6.93
C ASN A 164 -13.94 15.80 -5.42
N SER A 165 -12.72 15.44 -4.98
CA SER A 165 -12.35 15.18 -3.58
C SER A 165 -13.24 14.17 -2.84
N THR A 166 -14.11 13.44 -3.54
CA THR A 166 -14.98 12.41 -2.99
C THR A 166 -14.36 11.04 -3.16
N VAL A 167 -14.46 10.21 -2.13
CA VAL A 167 -14.07 8.78 -2.19
C VAL A 167 -15.32 7.93 -2.45
N ARG A 168 -15.31 7.16 -3.53
CA ARG A 168 -16.35 6.16 -3.81
C ARG A 168 -16.10 4.91 -2.97
N ASN A 169 -17.13 4.39 -2.34
CA ASN A 169 -17.06 3.18 -1.53
C ASN A 169 -17.18 1.93 -2.41
N LEU A 170 -16.15 1.67 -3.22
CA LEU A 170 -16.02 0.42 -3.99
C LEU A 170 -15.04 -0.52 -3.28
N ASN A 171 -15.43 -1.79 -3.14
CA ASN A 171 -14.64 -2.79 -2.43
C ASN A 171 -14.53 -4.06 -3.25
N PHE A 172 -13.55 -4.12 -4.14
CA PHE A 172 -13.22 -5.34 -4.87
C PHE A 172 -12.26 -6.22 -4.08
N LYS A 173 -12.53 -7.52 -4.10
CA LYS A 173 -11.81 -8.54 -3.33
C LYS A 173 -11.36 -9.65 -4.26
N ILE A 174 -10.06 -9.84 -4.34
CA ILE A 174 -9.42 -10.95 -5.03
C ILE A 174 -9.31 -12.09 -4.01
N GLY A 175 -10.26 -13.02 -4.06
CA GLY A 175 -10.27 -14.24 -3.24
C GLY A 175 -9.84 -15.49 -4.02
N ASP A 176 -9.97 -16.66 -3.37
CA ASP A 176 -9.55 -17.97 -3.88
C ASP A 176 -10.05 -18.30 -5.30
N LYS A 177 -11.30 -17.92 -5.62
CA LYS A 177 -11.91 -18.09 -6.95
C LYS A 177 -11.06 -17.50 -8.09
N TYR A 178 -10.39 -16.38 -7.85
CA TYR A 178 -9.58 -15.69 -8.86
C TYR A 178 -8.14 -16.19 -8.89
N ILE A 179 -7.57 -16.51 -7.73
CA ILE A 179 -6.20 -17.02 -7.64
C ILE A 179 -6.09 -18.35 -8.39
N ARG A 180 -7.06 -19.26 -8.21
CA ARG A 180 -7.04 -20.56 -8.89
C ARG A 180 -7.21 -20.45 -10.41
N LYS A 181 -8.01 -19.51 -10.90
CA LYS A 181 -8.26 -19.32 -12.35
C LYS A 181 -7.01 -18.82 -13.08
N SER A 182 -6.17 -18.01 -12.44
CA SER A 182 -4.92 -17.51 -13.04
C SER A 182 -3.74 -18.48 -12.91
N CYS A 183 -3.77 -19.42 -11.96
CA CYS A 183 -2.74 -20.45 -11.83
C CYS A 183 -2.89 -21.60 -12.83
N THR A 184 -4.07 -21.79 -13.42
CA THR A 184 -4.31 -22.81 -14.47
C THR A 184 -3.86 -22.36 -15.87
N THR A 185 -3.28 -21.17 -15.99
CA THR A 185 -2.70 -20.65 -17.24
C THR A 185 -1.21 -20.41 -17.05
N THR A 186 -0.45 -21.47 -16.77
CA THR A 186 0.98 -21.49 -17.11
C THR A 186 1.10 -21.84 -18.60
N PRO A 187 1.94 -21.15 -19.39
CA PRO A 187 2.34 -21.69 -20.69
C PRO A 187 3.06 -23.00 -20.41
N ASP A 188 2.54 -24.10 -20.95
CA ASP A 188 3.21 -25.39 -20.91
C ASP A 188 4.63 -25.22 -21.48
N GLU A 189 5.56 -25.86 -20.79
CA GLU A 189 6.94 -26.02 -21.22
C GLU A 189 6.94 -26.62 -22.63
N GLU A 190 7.30 -25.82 -23.65
CA GLU A 190 7.71 -26.36 -24.94
C GLU A 190 9.01 -27.14 -24.70
N GLY A 191 8.84 -28.45 -24.51
CA GLY A 191 9.92 -29.40 -24.60
C GLY A 191 10.53 -29.36 -25.99
N THR A 192 11.82 -29.06 -26.06
CA THR A 192 12.68 -29.47 -27.16
C THR A 192 13.72 -30.43 -26.61
N GLU A 193 13.38 -31.72 -26.62
CA GLU A 193 14.34 -32.80 -26.76
C GLU A 193 14.64 -33.02 -28.25
N SER A 194 15.93 -33.25 -28.53
CA SER A 194 16.53 -33.90 -29.71
C SER A 194 16.50 -33.19 -31.07
N LEU A 195 17.67 -32.68 -31.50
CA LEU A 195 18.62 -33.39 -32.37
C LEU A 195 20.01 -32.74 -32.29
#